data_AF-D3Y2F6-F1
#
_entry.id   AF-D3Y2F6-F1
#
_cell.length_a   1.000
_cell.length_b   1.000
_cell.length_c   1.000
_cell.angle_alpha   90.00
_cell.angle_beta   90.00
_cell.angle_gamma   90.00
#
_symmetry.space_group_name_H-M   'P 1'
#
loop_
_entity.id
_entity.type
_entity.pdbx_description
1 polymer ?
#
loop_
_entity_poly.entity_id
_entity_poly.type
_entity_poly.pdbx_seq_one_letter_code
_entity_poly.pdbx_strand_id
1 'polypeptide(L)' 'LQVRMINFSDIRSLLYGEEQLKRVETQANLISGNCCLALHLDDSGNCIPIKFEVMKDKN' A
#
# COMPACT_ATOMS: atom_id res chain seq x y z
N LEU A 1 -6.20 -7.04 -19.23
CA LEU A 1 -5.58 -7.17 -17.88
C LEU A 1 -4.13 -6.74 -18.00
N GLN A 2 -3.75 -5.64 -17.36
CA GLN A 2 -2.35 -5.23 -17.30
C GLN A 2 -1.73 -5.93 -16.08
N VAL A 3 -0.63 -6.65 -16.29
CA VAL A 3 0.11 -7.33 -15.23
C VAL A 3 1.31 -6.46 -14.86
N ARG A 4 1.48 -6.21 -13.55
CA ARG A 4 2.68 -5.57 -13.01
C ARG A 4 3.41 -6.58 -12.12
N MET A 5 4.60 -6.98 -12.56
CA MET A 5 5.51 -7.80 -11.76
C MET A 5 6.25 -6.89 -10.78
N ILE A 6 6.36 -7.30 -9.52
CA ILE A 6 7.11 -6.58 -8.47
C ILE A 6 7.97 -7.61 -7.77
N ASN A 7 9.29 -7.43 -7.77
CA ASN A 7 10.16 -8.31 -7.01
C ASN A 7 10.11 -7.92 -5.54
N PHE A 8 10.23 -8.90 -4.65
CA PHE A 8 10.27 -8.62 -3.20
C PHE A 8 11.47 -7.74 -2.81
N SER A 9 12.59 -7.83 -3.53
CA SER A 9 13.75 -6.96 -3.36
C SER A 9 13.43 -5.48 -3.58
N ASP A 10 12.41 -5.19 -4.39
CA ASP A 10 12.07 -3.83 -4.78
C ASP A 10 11.07 -3.20 -3.79
N ILE A 11 10.61 -3.97 -2.79
CA ILE A 11 9.70 -3.50 -1.74
C ILE A 11 10.54 -3.09 -0.53
N ARG A 12 10.71 -1.78 -0.35
CA ARG A 12 11.47 -1.21 0.77
C ARG A 12 10.75 -1.39 2.10
N SER A 13 9.44 -1.17 2.11
CA SER A 13 8.63 -1.25 3.32
C SER A 13 7.14 -1.41 3.02
N LEU A 14 6.38 -1.81 4.03
CA LEU A 14 4.92 -1.84 3.99
C LEU A 14 4.38 -0.67 4.81
N LEU A 15 3.47 0.12 4.22
CA LEU A 15 2.73 1.16 4.93
C LEU A 15 1.38 0.59 5.32
N TYR A 16 1.11 0.46 6.62
CA TYR A 16 -0.11 -0.18 7.14
C TYR A 16 -0.71 0.56 8.33
N GLY A 17 0.05 1.45 8.98
CA GLY A 17 -0.45 2.35 10.00
C GLY A 17 -1.11 3.59 9.39
N GLU A 18 -2.11 4.13 10.07
CA GLU A 18 -2.81 5.35 9.65
C GLU A 18 -1.84 6.51 9.36
N GLU A 19 -0.88 6.76 10.26
CA GLU A 19 0.11 7.83 10.11
C GLU A 19 1.08 7.61 8.94
N GLN A 20 1.27 6.36 8.51
CA GLN A 20 2.07 6.04 7.33
C GLN A 20 1.25 6.27 6.06
N LEU A 21 0.00 5.81 6.03
CA LEU A 21 -0.91 5.93 4.88
C LEU A 21 -1.32 7.38 4.62
N LYS A 22 -1.44 8.24 5.65
CA LYS A 22 -1.67 9.69 5.50
C LYS A 22 -0.64 10.42 4.65
N ARG A 23 0.58 9.88 4.55
CA ARG A 23 1.68 10.49 3.80
C ARG A 23 1.62 10.18 2.30
N VAL A 24 0.75 9.27 1.88
CA VAL A 24 0.57 8.93 0.47
C VAL A 24 -0.27 10.02 -0.19
N GLU A 25 0.32 10.72 -1.16
CA GLU A 25 -0.40 11.71 -1.96
C GLU A 25 -1.41 11.01 -2.89
N THR A 26 -2.70 11.08 -2.55
CA THR A 26 -3.77 10.46 -3.33
C THR A 26 -5.12 11.11 -3.05
N GLN A 27 -6.06 10.97 -3.99
CA GLN A 27 -7.47 11.31 -3.78
C GLN A 27 -8.27 10.15 -3.16
N ALA A 28 -7.69 8.94 -3.09
CA ALA A 28 -8.34 7.78 -2.52
C ALA A 28 -8.31 7.81 -0.98
N ASN A 29 -9.39 7.36 -0.33
CA ASN A 29 -9.42 7.22 1.12
C ASN A 29 -8.76 5.90 1.55
N LEU A 30 -7.47 5.95 1.88
CA LEU A 30 -6.69 4.78 2.30
C LEU A 30 -6.87 4.43 3.79
N ILE A 31 -7.45 5.32 4.58
CA ILE A 31 -7.47 5.20 6.05
C ILE A 31 -8.80 4.62 6.52
N SER A 32 -9.89 4.95 5.83
CA SER A 32 -11.23 4.51 6.21
C SER A 32 -11.35 2.98 6.16
N GLY A 33 -11.79 2.39 7.27
CA GLY A 33 -12.05 0.96 7.40
C GLY A 33 -10.84 0.09 7.74
N ASN A 34 -9.63 0.65 7.89
CA ASN A 34 -8.41 -0.07 8.28
C ASN A 34 -8.11 -1.34 7.44
N CYS A 35 -8.55 -1.37 6.18
CA CYS A 35 -8.38 -2.50 5.27
C CYS A 35 -7.37 -2.20 4.14
N CYS A 36 -6.54 -1.15 4.25
CA CYS A 36 -5.56 -0.80 3.23
C CYS A 36 -4.13 -0.97 3.73
N LEU A 37 -3.25 -1.38 2.82
CA LEU A 37 -1.80 -1.37 2.97
C LEU A 37 -1.19 -0.85 1.67
N ALA A 38 -0.05 -0.16 1.73
CA ALA A 38 0.66 0.25 0.54
C ALA A 38 2.07 -0.36 0.47
N LEU A 39 2.45 -0.84 -0.71
CA LEU A 39 3.81 -1.26 -1.02
C LEU A 39 4.65 -0.03 -1.33
N HIS A 40 5.64 0.29 -0.49
CA HIS A 40 6.60 1.36 -0.77
C HIS A 40 7.77 0.77 -1.57
N LEU A 41 7.91 1.22 -2.82
CA LEU A 41 8.87 0.69 -3.77
C LEU A 41 10.20 1.45 -3.68
N ASP A 42 11.31 0.72 -3.62
CA ASP A 42 12.63 1.31 -3.43
C ASP A 42 13.08 2.13 -4.65
N ASP A 43 12.92 1.55 -5.84
CA ASP A 43 13.46 2.10 -7.09
C ASP A 43 12.81 3.43 -7.52
N SER A 44 11.53 3.63 -7.16
CA SER A 44 10.77 4.83 -7.54
C SER A 44 10.43 5.75 -6.37
N GLY A 45 10.57 5.29 -5.13
CA GLY A 45 10.04 5.96 -3.92
C GLY A 45 8.51 6.06 -3.87
N ASN A 46 7.79 5.59 -4.89
CA ASN A 46 6.33 5.62 -4.95
C ASN A 46 5.71 4.47 -4.17
N CYS A 47 4.39 4.57 -3.97
CA CYS A 47 3.61 3.57 -3.27
C CYS A 47 2.50 2.97 -4.15
N ILE A 48 2.21 1.67 -3.97
CA ILE A 48 1.04 1.02 -4.55
C ILE A 48 0.08 0.64 -3.42
N PRO A 49 -1.06 1.35 -3.26
CA PRO A 49 -2.08 0.98 -2.29
C PRO A 49 -2.84 -0.27 -2.73
N ILE A 50 -3.09 -1.16 -1.78
CA ILE A 50 -3.87 -2.39 -1.90
C ILE A 50 -4.96 -2.33 -0.83
N LYS A 51 -6.22 -2.44 -1.26
CA LYS A 51 -7.37 -2.54 -0.38
C LYS A 51 -7.83 -4.00 -0.30
N PHE A 52 -7.91 -4.51 0.91
CA PHE A 52 -8.46 -5.81 1.23
C PHE A 52 -9.96 -5.68 1.54
N GLU A 53 -10.71 -6.76 1.39
CA GLU A 53 -12.14 -6.78 1.72
C GLU A 53 -12.34 -6.75 3.25
N VAL A 54 -11.50 -7.49 3.98
CA VAL A 54 -11.58 -7.61 5.45
C VAL A 54 -10.21 -7.38 6.10
N MET A 55 -10.23 -6.83 7.31
CA MET A 55 -9.02 -6.49 8.08
C MET A 55 -8.14 -7.73 8.38
N LYS A 56 -8.75 -8.91 8.46
CA LYS A 56 -8.04 -10.18 8.67
C LYS A 56 -7.06 -10.49 7.54
N ASP A 57 -7.37 -10.13 6.31
CA ASP A 57 -6.52 -10.44 5.15
C ASP A 57 -5.35 -9.46 5.02
N LYS A 58 -5.51 -8.26 5.59
CA LYS A 58 -4.47 -7.23 5.66
C LYS A 58 -3.42 -7.55 6.74
N ASN A 59 -3.80 -8.27 7.81
CA ASN A 59 -2.97 -8.52 9.00
C ASN A 59 -2.24 -9.85 8.92
#